data_AF-A0A813MU58-F1
#
_entry.id   AF-A0A813MU58-F1
#
_cell.length_a   1.000
_cell.length_b   1.000
_cell.length_c   1.000
_cell.angle_alpha   90.00
_cell.angle_beta   90.00
_cell.angle_gamma   90.00
#
_symmetry.space_group_name_H-M   'P 1'
#
loop_
_entity.id
_entity.type
_entity.pdbx_description
1 polymer ?
#
loop_
_entity_poly.entity_id
_entity_poly.type
_entity_poly.pdbx_seq_one_letter_code
_entity_poly.pdbx_strand_id
1 'polypeptide(L)'
;MYLKKIYRHGDRAPTVLYPTSTTDPFFWPNGLGQLTPRGQLQHIRLGQFLRERYSELLNSTYVASEVIIRSTDYERTLMSAYSNLVGLYPTSKDKLDSILSGLNENDTWPEVLPWQPIPVHTVSRSLDYLMGTGDCPRFNELLEELGKSEMVKNLTERFQGFFDQLEIWTGSKIDYFSDALAIADTVLVEDLYSLSPPWANSSVLAELRLILDLSYYDLFDSPEMNQIHVGPIIRDIMENIQNLMTNKPSRRQAKIYSGVS
;
A
#
# COMPACT_ATOMS: atom_id res chain seq x y z
N MET A 1 -3.87 9.91 25.84
CA MET A 1 -3.43 8.87 24.89
C MET A 1 -3.93 9.25 23.50
N TYR A 2 -3.15 8.98 22.44
CA TYR A 2 -3.48 9.37 21.06
C TYR A 2 -2.91 8.35 20.08
N LEU A 3 -3.65 8.05 19.01
CA LEU A 3 -3.29 7.05 18.00
C LEU A 3 -2.90 7.72 16.68
N LYS A 4 -1.70 7.41 16.18
CA LYS A 4 -1.39 7.52 14.76
C LYS A 4 -1.24 6.15 14.15
N LYS A 5 -1.99 5.89 13.10
CA LYS A 5 -1.88 4.64 12.35
C LYS A 5 -1.57 4.95 10.90
N ILE A 6 -0.50 4.36 10.39
CA ILE A 6 -0.20 4.32 8.96
C ILE A 6 -0.33 2.86 8.53
N TYR A 7 -0.98 2.62 7.41
CA TYR A 7 -1.04 1.31 6.77
C TYR A 7 -0.93 1.43 5.25
N ARG A 8 -0.31 0.43 4.65
CA ARG A 8 -0.39 0.17 3.21
C ARG A 8 -1.83 -0.25 2.86
N HIS A 9 -2.25 0.01 1.63
CA HIS A 9 -3.43 -0.63 1.04
C HIS A 9 -3.39 -2.16 1.14
N GLY A 10 -4.54 -2.79 0.96
CA GLY A 10 -4.67 -4.25 0.94
C GLY A 10 -4.18 -4.86 -0.37
N ASP A 11 -4.34 -6.16 -0.48
CA ASP A 11 -4.08 -6.91 -1.69
C ASP A 11 -4.75 -6.30 -2.95
N ARG A 12 -4.04 -6.34 -4.07
CA ARG A 12 -4.41 -5.64 -5.32
C ARG A 12 -4.00 -6.45 -6.55
N ALA A 13 -4.60 -6.13 -7.68
CA ALA A 13 -4.11 -6.56 -8.98
C ALA A 13 -2.69 -6.01 -9.26
N PRO A 14 -1.93 -6.64 -10.18
CA PRO A 14 -0.70 -6.08 -10.72
C PRO A 14 -0.93 -4.67 -11.24
N THR A 15 0.06 -3.78 -11.16
CA THR A 15 -0.07 -2.42 -11.70
C THR A 15 0.16 -2.35 -13.20
N VAL A 16 0.89 -3.31 -13.75
CA VAL A 16 1.20 -3.49 -15.17
C VAL A 16 1.16 -4.99 -15.48
N LEU A 17 1.13 -5.33 -16.77
CA LEU A 17 1.40 -6.68 -17.25
C LEU A 17 2.57 -6.62 -18.22
N TYR A 18 3.35 -7.69 -18.31
CA TYR A 18 4.42 -7.82 -19.29
C TYR A 18 3.91 -8.39 -20.63
N PRO A 19 4.57 -8.11 -21.75
CA PRO A 19 4.08 -8.46 -23.11
C PRO A 19 3.67 -9.92 -23.32
N THR A 20 4.38 -10.87 -22.70
CA THR A 20 4.08 -12.31 -22.83
C THR A 20 3.18 -12.85 -21.72
N SER A 21 2.61 -12.00 -20.85
CA SER A 21 1.70 -12.45 -19.80
C SER A 21 0.50 -13.15 -20.43
N THR A 22 0.20 -14.34 -19.92
CA THR A 22 -0.97 -15.14 -20.33
C THR A 22 -2.16 -14.91 -19.41
N THR A 23 -2.05 -13.99 -18.45
CA THR A 23 -3.14 -13.63 -17.55
C THR A 23 -4.30 -13.05 -18.35
N ASP A 24 -5.49 -13.63 -18.19
CA ASP A 24 -6.71 -13.13 -18.83
C ASP A 24 -6.94 -11.67 -18.40
N PRO A 25 -7.06 -10.70 -19.35
CA PRO A 25 -7.38 -9.31 -19.03
C PRO A 25 -8.64 -9.13 -18.16
N PHE A 26 -9.58 -10.09 -18.19
CA PHE A 26 -10.80 -10.07 -17.38
C PHE A 26 -10.67 -10.73 -16.00
N PHE A 27 -9.54 -11.39 -15.70
CA PHE A 27 -9.31 -11.96 -14.38
C PHE A 27 -9.35 -10.89 -13.28
N TRP A 28 -8.88 -9.69 -13.59
CA TRP A 28 -8.96 -8.51 -12.72
C TRP A 28 -10.20 -7.70 -13.09
N PRO A 29 -11.38 -7.92 -12.46
CA PRO A 29 -12.64 -7.35 -12.93
C PRO A 29 -12.67 -5.82 -12.88
N ASN A 30 -11.92 -5.22 -11.95
CA ASN A 30 -11.77 -3.77 -11.83
C ASN A 30 -10.54 -3.24 -12.59
N GLY A 31 -9.72 -4.11 -13.17
CA GLY A 31 -8.50 -3.77 -13.88
C GLY A 31 -7.25 -3.71 -12.99
N LEU A 32 -6.14 -3.33 -13.63
CA LEU A 32 -4.82 -3.28 -13.03
C LEU A 32 -4.71 -2.21 -11.94
N GLY A 33 -3.90 -2.51 -10.91
CA GLY A 33 -3.64 -1.63 -9.77
C GLY A 33 -4.81 -1.44 -8.81
N GLN A 34 -5.95 -2.07 -9.06
CA GLN A 34 -7.16 -1.97 -8.24
C GLN A 34 -7.13 -2.94 -7.05
N LEU A 35 -7.80 -2.54 -5.97
CA LEU A 35 -7.95 -3.34 -4.76
C LEU A 35 -8.84 -4.57 -5.03
N THR A 36 -8.41 -5.74 -4.57
CA THR A 36 -9.15 -7.00 -4.75
C THR A 36 -10.15 -7.21 -3.60
N PRO A 37 -11.13 -8.13 -3.73
CA PRO A 37 -11.98 -8.55 -2.61
C PRO A 37 -11.17 -9.05 -1.41
N ARG A 38 -10.08 -9.79 -1.66
CA ARG A 38 -9.09 -10.19 -0.66
C ARG A 38 -8.52 -8.97 0.08
N GLY A 39 -8.11 -7.92 -0.65
CA GLY A 39 -7.59 -6.68 -0.07
C GLY A 39 -8.62 -5.91 0.77
N GLN A 40 -9.88 -5.88 0.32
CA GLN A 40 -10.98 -5.29 1.10
C GLN A 40 -11.19 -6.06 2.41
N LEU A 41 -11.21 -7.39 2.37
CA LEU A 41 -11.37 -8.24 3.56
C LEU A 41 -10.21 -8.08 4.55
N GLN A 42 -8.97 -7.98 4.05
CA GLN A 42 -7.80 -7.68 4.87
C GLN A 42 -7.99 -6.37 5.66
N HIS A 43 -8.49 -5.32 5.00
CA HIS A 43 -8.72 -4.04 5.66
C HIS A 43 -9.89 -4.04 6.63
N ILE A 44 -10.98 -4.75 6.34
CA ILE A 44 -12.08 -4.92 7.30
C ILE A 44 -11.56 -5.61 8.57
N ARG A 45 -10.81 -6.71 8.42
CA ARG A 45 -10.21 -7.43 9.55
C ARG A 45 -9.23 -6.54 10.34
N LEU A 46 -8.40 -5.75 9.64
CA LEU A 46 -7.56 -4.75 10.30
C LEU A 46 -8.40 -3.71 11.07
N GLY A 47 -9.55 -3.30 10.52
CA GLY A 47 -10.48 -2.39 11.18
C GLY A 47 -11.06 -2.98 12.47
N GLN A 48 -11.51 -4.24 12.44
CA GLN A 48 -11.99 -4.97 13.62
C GLN A 48 -10.89 -5.05 14.69
N PHE A 49 -9.66 -5.40 14.30
CA PHE A 49 -8.52 -5.44 15.21
C PHE A 49 -8.27 -4.08 15.87
N LEU A 50 -8.29 -2.99 15.09
CA LEU A 50 -8.11 -1.64 15.62
C LEU A 50 -9.25 -1.24 16.58
N ARG A 51 -10.51 -1.61 16.26
CA ARG A 51 -11.66 -1.40 17.14
C ARG A 51 -11.49 -2.08 18.48
N GLU A 52 -11.08 -3.35 18.49
CA GLU A 52 -10.89 -4.11 19.72
C GLU A 52 -9.72 -3.56 20.53
N ARG A 53 -8.57 -3.36 19.87
CA ARG A 53 -7.35 -2.87 20.49
C ARG A 53 -7.48 -1.47 21.10
N TYR A 54 -8.27 -0.58 20.48
CA TYR A 54 -8.39 0.81 20.89
C TYR A 54 -9.80 1.16 21.39
N SER A 55 -10.55 0.18 21.88
CA SER A 55 -11.93 0.34 22.39
C SER A 55 -12.05 1.34 23.55
N GLU A 56 -11.02 1.45 24.40
CA GLU A 56 -10.97 2.44 25.49
C GLU A 56 -10.58 3.85 25.01
N LEU A 57 -9.91 3.94 23.86
CA LEU A 57 -9.45 5.21 23.30
C LEU A 57 -10.47 5.83 22.35
N LEU A 58 -11.09 5.01 21.50
CA LEU A 58 -11.98 5.43 20.41
C LEU A 58 -13.42 5.17 20.81
N ASN A 59 -14.29 6.18 20.65
CA ASN A 59 -15.72 6.03 20.89
C ASN A 59 -16.32 4.88 20.04
N SER A 60 -17.29 4.16 20.60
CA SER A 60 -17.99 3.06 19.92
C SER A 60 -18.70 3.50 18.64
N THR A 61 -19.04 4.78 18.53
CA THR A 61 -19.55 5.41 17.31
C THR A 61 -18.57 6.45 16.75
N TYR A 62 -18.65 6.74 15.46
CA TYR A 62 -17.76 7.72 14.85
C TYR A 62 -18.09 9.13 15.35
N VAL A 63 -17.09 9.83 15.87
CA VAL A 63 -17.18 11.23 16.27
C VAL A 63 -16.21 12.05 15.44
N ALA A 64 -16.75 12.98 14.63
CA ALA A 64 -15.97 13.73 13.64
C ALA A 64 -14.85 14.60 14.24
N SER A 65 -14.94 14.98 15.52
CA SER A 65 -13.87 15.70 16.23
C SER A 65 -12.77 14.80 16.78
N GLU A 66 -12.98 13.49 16.86
CA GLU A 66 -12.06 12.53 17.48
C GLU A 66 -11.12 11.89 16.47
N VAL A 67 -11.62 11.55 15.28
CA VAL A 67 -10.86 10.80 14.27
C VAL A 67 -10.76 11.56 12.95
N ILE A 68 -9.56 11.59 12.38
CA ILE A 68 -9.31 12.00 10.99
C ILE A 68 -8.78 10.80 10.23
N ILE A 69 -9.31 10.59 9.03
CA ILE A 69 -8.79 9.63 8.08
C ILE A 69 -8.30 10.38 6.86
N ARG A 70 -7.07 10.10 6.45
CA ARG A 70 -6.46 10.62 5.24
C ARG A 70 -5.93 9.48 4.40
N SER A 71 -6.16 9.54 3.10
CA SER A 71 -5.62 8.60 2.12
C SER A 71 -4.72 9.34 1.14
N THR A 72 -3.77 8.64 0.52
CA THR A 72 -3.23 9.07 -0.77
C THR A 72 -4.31 8.94 -1.84
N ASP A 73 -4.13 9.66 -2.96
CA ASP A 73 -5.09 9.71 -4.05
C ASP A 73 -4.96 8.54 -5.04
N TYR A 74 -5.05 7.31 -4.52
CA TYR A 74 -5.21 6.09 -5.31
C TYR A 74 -6.52 5.41 -4.95
N GLU A 75 -7.20 4.85 -5.94
CA GLU A 75 -8.44 4.10 -5.76
C GLU A 75 -8.25 3.00 -4.71
N ARG A 76 -7.15 2.24 -4.79
CA ARG A 76 -6.85 1.17 -3.85
C ARG A 76 -6.63 1.64 -2.40
N THR A 77 -6.07 2.83 -2.17
CA THR A 77 -5.85 3.35 -0.80
C THR A 77 -7.14 3.95 -0.25
N LEU A 78 -7.90 4.67 -1.08
CA LEU A 78 -9.23 5.15 -0.71
C LEU A 78 -10.17 3.99 -0.35
N MET A 79 -10.25 2.97 -1.20
CA MET A 79 -11.04 1.76 -0.96
C MET A 79 -10.56 1.03 0.30
N SER A 80 -9.24 0.91 0.50
CA SER A 80 -8.68 0.30 1.72
C SER A 80 -9.08 1.07 2.99
N ALA A 81 -9.07 2.41 2.95
CA ALA A 81 -9.51 3.24 4.06
C ALA A 81 -11.00 3.02 4.37
N TYR A 82 -11.86 2.98 3.35
CA TYR A 82 -13.29 2.71 3.54
C TYR A 82 -13.55 1.28 4.05
N SER A 83 -12.89 0.26 3.49
CA SER A 83 -12.96 -1.11 4.01
C SER A 83 -12.49 -1.19 5.47
N ASN A 84 -11.44 -0.46 5.83
CA ASN A 84 -10.98 -0.39 7.21
C ASN A 84 -12.03 0.23 8.14
N LEU A 85 -12.72 1.27 7.66
CA LEU A 85 -13.78 1.95 8.40
C LEU A 85 -15.02 1.10 8.61
N VAL A 86 -15.33 0.16 7.70
CA VAL A 86 -16.38 -0.85 7.93
C VAL A 86 -16.06 -1.70 9.16
N GLY A 87 -14.81 -2.16 9.30
CA GLY A 87 -14.39 -2.93 10.47
C GLY A 87 -14.22 -2.10 11.74
N LEU A 88 -13.80 -0.84 11.60
CA LEU A 88 -13.55 0.05 12.73
C LEU A 88 -14.85 0.64 13.30
N TYR A 89 -15.80 1.05 12.46
CA TYR A 89 -17.05 1.71 12.86
C TYR A 89 -18.30 1.06 12.22
N PRO A 90 -18.52 -0.26 12.43
CA PRO A 90 -19.71 -0.90 11.90
C PRO A 90 -20.98 -0.35 12.58
N THR A 91 -22.08 -0.27 11.83
CA THR A 91 -23.40 0.08 12.40
C THR A 91 -23.99 -1.08 13.22
N SER A 92 -23.49 -2.30 13.03
CA SER A 92 -23.80 -3.48 13.84
C SER A 92 -22.60 -4.44 13.82
N LYS A 93 -21.97 -4.65 14.98
CA LYS A 93 -20.86 -5.60 15.13
C LYS A 93 -21.32 -7.03 14.82
N ASP A 94 -22.41 -7.48 15.45
CA ASP A 94 -22.91 -8.84 15.30
C ASP A 94 -23.25 -9.18 13.84
N LYS A 95 -23.85 -8.23 13.10
CA LYS A 95 -24.12 -8.42 11.67
C LYS A 95 -22.82 -8.50 10.86
N LEU A 96 -21.83 -7.67 11.18
CA LEU A 96 -20.53 -7.71 10.50
C LEU A 96 -19.85 -9.06 10.75
N ASP A 97 -19.78 -9.50 12.00
CA ASP A 97 -19.13 -10.75 12.40
C ASP A 97 -19.83 -11.95 11.77
N SER A 98 -21.18 -11.95 11.72
CA SER A 98 -21.95 -12.98 11.03
C SER A 98 -21.63 -13.03 9.53
N ILE A 99 -21.54 -11.90 8.84
CA ILE A 99 -21.19 -11.84 7.42
C ILE A 99 -19.77 -12.38 7.21
N LEU A 100 -18.81 -11.90 8.01
CA LEU A 100 -17.40 -12.26 7.85
C LEU A 100 -17.09 -13.71 8.21
N SER A 101 -17.86 -14.32 9.12
CA SER A 101 -17.71 -15.75 9.46
C SER A 101 -18.01 -16.70 8.30
N GLY A 102 -18.80 -16.25 7.32
CA GLY A 102 -19.15 -16.99 6.12
C GLY A 102 -18.37 -16.58 4.88
N LEU A 103 -17.48 -15.58 4.97
CA LEU A 103 -16.73 -15.05 3.83
C LEU A 103 -15.27 -15.50 3.82
N ASN A 104 -14.87 -16.04 2.68
CA ASN A 104 -13.49 -16.26 2.29
C ASN A 104 -13.04 -15.18 1.29
N GLU A 105 -11.74 -15.10 1.10
CA GLU A 105 -11.08 -14.15 0.18
C GLU A 105 -11.41 -14.33 -1.31
N ASN A 106 -11.94 -15.49 -1.68
CA ASN A 106 -12.34 -15.84 -3.04
C ASN A 106 -13.86 -15.73 -3.27
N ASP A 107 -14.63 -15.40 -2.24
CA ASP A 107 -16.09 -15.32 -2.36
C ASP A 107 -16.51 -14.01 -3.02
N THR A 108 -17.71 -14.01 -3.60
CA THR A 108 -18.34 -12.79 -4.09
C THR A 108 -18.55 -11.80 -2.94
N TRP A 109 -18.27 -10.53 -3.20
CA TRP A 109 -18.39 -9.49 -2.18
C TRP A 109 -19.85 -9.34 -1.74
N PRO A 110 -20.15 -9.23 -0.42
CA PRO A 110 -21.52 -9.11 0.05
C PRO A 110 -22.18 -7.82 -0.45
N GLU A 111 -23.45 -7.91 -0.86
CA GLU A 111 -24.20 -6.76 -1.38
C GLU A 111 -24.40 -5.65 -0.34
N VAL A 112 -24.51 -5.99 0.95
CA VAL A 112 -24.78 -5.02 2.03
C VAL A 112 -23.94 -5.31 3.28
N LEU A 113 -23.02 -4.39 3.58
CA LEU A 113 -22.27 -4.35 4.84
C LEU A 113 -22.92 -3.39 5.85
N PRO A 114 -22.84 -3.68 7.17
CA PRO A 114 -23.29 -2.76 8.21
C PRO A 114 -22.32 -1.59 8.37
N TRP A 115 -22.38 -0.64 7.43
CA TRP A 115 -21.46 0.50 7.33
C TRP A 115 -22.18 1.84 7.51
N GLN A 116 -21.40 2.90 7.70
CA GLN A 116 -21.86 4.29 7.74
C GLN A 116 -20.87 5.19 6.99
N PRO A 117 -21.32 6.30 6.37
CA PRO A 117 -20.43 7.24 5.71
C PRO A 117 -19.50 7.92 6.73
N ILE A 118 -18.20 7.74 6.53
CA ILE A 118 -17.15 8.41 7.31
C ILE A 118 -16.20 9.09 6.32
N PRO A 119 -15.94 10.40 6.45
CA PRO A 119 -15.07 11.12 5.52
C PRO A 119 -13.64 10.55 5.47
N VAL A 120 -13.17 10.24 4.26
CA VAL A 120 -11.75 10.00 3.98
C VAL A 120 -11.23 11.18 3.17
N HIS A 121 -10.30 11.92 3.75
CA HIS A 121 -9.70 13.09 3.08
C HIS A 121 -8.56 12.64 2.16
N THR A 122 -8.43 13.31 1.02
CA THR A 122 -7.32 13.08 0.08
C THR A 122 -6.81 14.41 -0.44
N VAL A 123 -5.62 14.38 -1.02
CA VAL A 123 -4.99 15.48 -1.76
C VAL A 123 -4.47 14.89 -3.05
N SER A 124 -4.63 15.59 -4.18
CA SER A 124 -4.14 15.11 -5.48
C SER A 124 -2.65 14.75 -5.41
N ARG A 125 -2.23 13.71 -6.13
CA ARG A 125 -0.87 13.13 -6.03
C ARG A 125 0.25 14.17 -6.15
N SER A 126 0.15 15.08 -7.11
CA SER A 126 1.12 16.17 -7.35
C SER A 126 1.23 17.19 -6.20
N LEU A 127 0.24 17.24 -5.31
CA LEU A 127 0.16 18.16 -4.18
C LEU A 127 0.30 17.44 -2.83
N ASP A 128 0.43 16.11 -2.82
CA ASP A 128 0.58 15.33 -1.59
C ASP A 128 2.04 15.24 -1.16
N TYR A 129 2.51 16.28 -0.47
CA TYR A 129 3.82 16.34 0.18
C TYR A 129 3.84 15.72 1.58
N LEU A 130 2.73 15.16 2.07
CA LEU A 130 2.66 14.57 3.41
C LEU A 130 2.84 13.06 3.36
N MET A 131 2.15 12.37 2.44
CA MET A 131 2.19 10.91 2.29
C MET A 131 2.76 10.47 0.94
N GLY A 132 3.40 11.40 0.25
CA GLY A 132 4.14 11.20 -0.99
C GLY A 132 5.14 12.34 -1.16
N THR A 133 5.70 12.47 -2.35
CA THR A 133 6.70 13.49 -2.67
C THR A 133 6.13 14.74 -3.35
N GLY A 134 4.87 14.69 -3.81
CA GLY A 134 4.30 15.72 -4.68
C GLY A 134 5.12 15.94 -5.96
N ASP A 135 4.89 17.06 -6.64
CA ASP A 135 5.74 17.50 -7.75
C ASP A 135 7.03 18.11 -7.18
N CYS A 136 8.00 17.25 -6.85
CA CYS A 136 9.28 17.65 -6.26
C CYS A 136 10.44 17.44 -7.25
N PRO A 137 10.90 18.50 -7.95
CA PRO A 137 12.03 18.40 -8.89
C PRO A 137 13.28 17.81 -8.26
N ARG A 138 13.61 18.21 -7.02
CA ARG A 138 14.77 17.70 -6.30
C ARG A 138 14.69 16.20 -6.04
N PHE A 139 13.50 15.67 -5.75
CA PHE A 139 13.34 14.22 -5.57
C PHE A 139 13.58 13.46 -6.88
N ASN A 140 13.11 14.01 -8.01
CA ASN A 140 13.37 13.42 -9.32
C ASN A 140 14.87 13.43 -9.68
N GLU A 141 15.57 14.54 -9.40
CA GLU A 141 17.03 14.61 -9.56
C GLU A 141 17.73 13.54 -8.71
N LEU A 142 17.32 13.38 -7.45
CA LEU A 142 17.88 12.35 -6.56
C LEU A 142 17.65 10.93 -7.08
N LEU A 143 16.48 10.63 -7.65
CA LEU A 143 16.21 9.33 -8.29
C LEU A 143 17.13 9.10 -9.51
N GLU A 144 17.38 10.14 -10.31
CA GLU A 144 18.32 10.04 -11.43
C GLU A 144 19.77 9.86 -10.97
N GLU A 145 20.19 10.58 -9.94
CA GLU A 145 21.52 10.45 -9.32
C GLU A 145 21.71 9.04 -8.75
N LEU A 146 20.70 8.51 -8.05
CA LEU A 146 20.67 7.16 -7.52
C LEU A 146 20.78 6.11 -8.63
N GLY A 147 20.01 6.25 -9.70
CA GLY A 147 20.06 5.33 -10.85
C GLY A 147 21.44 5.28 -11.51
N LYS A 148 22.25 6.34 -11.37
CA LYS A 148 23.64 6.43 -11.88
C LYS A 148 24.69 6.04 -10.84
N SER A 149 24.30 5.75 -9.60
CA SER A 149 25.20 5.44 -8.49
C SER A 149 25.93 4.11 -8.68
N GLU A 150 27.11 4.00 -8.07
CA GLU A 150 27.90 2.76 -8.11
C GLU A 150 27.18 1.58 -7.46
N MET A 151 26.37 1.85 -6.43
CA MET A 151 25.53 0.84 -5.79
C MET A 151 24.53 0.23 -6.77
N VAL A 152 23.78 1.05 -7.49
CA VAL A 152 22.79 0.57 -8.48
C VAL A 152 23.49 -0.16 -9.63
N LYS A 153 24.63 0.35 -10.11
CA LYS A 153 25.42 -0.34 -11.14
C LYS A 153 25.86 -1.73 -10.69
N ASN A 154 26.44 -1.85 -9.49
CA ASN A 154 26.87 -3.13 -8.95
C ASN A 154 25.70 -4.11 -8.76
N LEU A 155 24.52 -3.61 -8.35
CA LEU A 155 23.31 -4.42 -8.27
C LEU A 155 22.86 -4.88 -9.67
N THR A 156 22.78 -3.98 -10.65
CA THR A 156 22.42 -4.33 -12.02
C THR A 156 23.39 -5.37 -12.60
N GLU A 157 24.69 -5.20 -12.42
CA GLU A 157 25.70 -6.17 -12.87
C GLU A 157 25.53 -7.54 -12.20
N ARG A 158 25.24 -7.56 -10.88
CA ARG A 158 24.97 -8.80 -10.14
C ARG A 158 23.77 -9.57 -10.71
N PHE A 159 22.72 -8.86 -11.12
CA PHE A 159 21.49 -9.47 -11.62
C PHE A 159 21.45 -9.61 -13.15
N GLN A 160 22.48 -9.17 -13.88
CA GLN A 160 22.44 -9.08 -15.35
C GLN A 160 22.01 -10.39 -16.02
N GLY A 161 22.60 -11.53 -15.63
CA GLY A 161 22.21 -12.82 -16.20
C GLY A 161 20.77 -13.24 -15.90
N PHE A 162 20.21 -12.79 -14.77
CA PHE A 162 18.79 -13.00 -14.45
C PHE A 162 17.89 -12.05 -15.24
N PHE A 163 18.32 -10.80 -15.44
CA PHE A 163 17.60 -9.83 -16.28
C PHE A 163 17.52 -10.30 -17.72
N ASP A 164 18.63 -10.76 -18.31
CA ASP A 164 18.65 -11.33 -19.66
C ASP A 164 17.60 -12.46 -19.81
N GLN A 165 17.47 -13.28 -18.76
CA GLN A 165 16.50 -14.37 -18.75
C GLN A 165 15.05 -13.87 -18.59
N LEU A 166 14.82 -12.86 -17.75
CA LEU A 166 13.52 -12.21 -17.61
C LEU A 166 13.08 -11.54 -18.91
N GLU A 167 13.98 -10.90 -19.67
CA GLU A 167 13.64 -10.31 -20.97
C GLU A 167 13.11 -11.38 -21.94
N ILE A 168 13.76 -12.54 -21.99
CA ILE A 168 13.32 -13.69 -22.82
C ILE A 168 11.94 -14.18 -22.39
N TRP A 169 11.71 -14.32 -21.08
CA TRP A 169 10.45 -14.87 -20.57
C TRP A 169 9.28 -13.91 -20.67
N THR A 170 9.53 -12.62 -20.46
CA THR A 170 8.49 -11.59 -20.32
C THR A 170 8.26 -10.79 -21.59
N GLY A 171 9.23 -10.78 -22.51
CA GLY A 171 9.26 -9.89 -23.67
C GLY A 171 9.46 -8.41 -23.33
N SER A 172 9.71 -8.09 -22.06
CA SER A 172 10.00 -6.73 -21.60
C SER A 172 11.50 -6.46 -21.71
N LYS A 173 11.86 -5.25 -22.11
CA LYS A 173 13.24 -4.78 -22.00
C LYS A 173 13.51 -4.34 -20.56
N ILE A 174 14.67 -4.70 -20.02
CA ILE A 174 15.11 -4.37 -18.67
C ILE A 174 16.39 -3.53 -18.80
N ASP A 175 16.20 -2.23 -18.99
CA ASP A 175 17.31 -1.28 -19.08
C ASP A 175 17.76 -0.81 -17.69
N TYR A 176 16.83 -0.82 -16.73
CA TYR A 176 17.04 -0.34 -15.37
C TYR A 176 16.53 -1.35 -14.33
N PHE A 177 17.10 -1.29 -13.13
CA PHE A 177 16.65 -2.10 -12.00
C PHE A 177 15.15 -1.90 -11.70
N SER A 178 14.61 -0.70 -11.95
CA SER A 178 13.19 -0.38 -11.82
C SER A 178 12.28 -1.14 -12.79
N ASP A 179 12.79 -1.55 -13.96
CA ASP A 179 12.01 -2.33 -14.92
C ASP A 179 11.83 -3.77 -14.39
N ALA A 180 12.89 -4.33 -13.81
CA ALA A 180 12.84 -5.63 -13.14
C ALA A 180 11.91 -5.63 -11.92
N LEU A 181 11.86 -4.51 -11.17
CA LEU A 181 10.93 -4.31 -10.06
C LEU A 181 9.45 -4.44 -10.50
N ALA A 182 9.08 -3.83 -11.63
CA ALA A 182 7.70 -3.88 -12.13
C ALA A 182 7.29 -5.30 -12.54
N ILE A 183 8.21 -6.05 -13.14
CA ILE A 183 8.03 -7.47 -13.48
C ILE A 183 7.91 -8.30 -12.19
N ALA A 184 8.77 -8.07 -11.20
CA ALA A 184 8.74 -8.78 -9.93
C ALA A 184 7.41 -8.59 -9.19
N ASP A 185 6.90 -7.36 -9.07
CA ASP A 185 5.56 -7.09 -8.49
C ASP A 185 4.48 -7.86 -9.22
N THR A 186 4.51 -7.84 -10.56
CA THR A 186 3.49 -8.50 -11.40
C THR A 186 3.47 -10.00 -11.18
N VAL A 187 4.61 -10.66 -11.33
CA VAL A 187 4.72 -12.12 -11.23
C VAL A 187 4.40 -12.62 -9.82
N LEU A 188 4.81 -11.86 -8.78
CA LEU A 188 4.51 -12.22 -7.40
C LEU A 188 3.04 -12.02 -7.04
N VAL A 189 2.36 -11.04 -7.63
CA VAL A 189 0.90 -10.95 -7.51
C VAL A 189 0.22 -12.08 -8.28
N GLU A 190 0.67 -12.43 -9.48
CA GLU A 190 0.12 -13.57 -10.23
C GLU A 190 0.30 -14.90 -9.47
N ASP A 191 1.44 -15.12 -8.81
CA ASP A 191 1.70 -16.29 -7.94
C ASP A 191 0.68 -16.41 -6.79
N LEU A 192 0.31 -15.29 -6.14
CA LEU A 192 -0.73 -15.27 -5.08
C LEU A 192 -2.12 -15.72 -5.56
N TYR A 193 -2.32 -15.75 -6.87
CA TYR A 193 -3.57 -16.09 -7.53
C TYR A 193 -3.46 -17.36 -8.38
N SER A 194 -2.35 -18.10 -8.26
CA SER A 194 -2.07 -19.30 -9.07
C SER A 194 -2.10 -19.02 -10.59
N LEU A 195 -1.69 -17.82 -10.98
CA LEU A 195 -1.58 -17.35 -12.36
C LEU A 195 -0.13 -17.25 -12.84
N SER A 196 0.84 -17.52 -11.96
CA SER A 196 2.26 -17.44 -12.30
C SER A 196 2.60 -18.33 -13.50
N PRO A 197 3.43 -17.86 -14.44
CA PRO A 197 3.82 -18.65 -15.59
C PRO A 197 4.72 -19.83 -15.19
N PRO A 198 4.85 -20.89 -16.02
CA PRO A 198 5.61 -22.10 -15.68
C PRO A 198 7.10 -21.86 -15.35
N TRP A 199 7.69 -20.79 -15.86
CA TRP A 199 9.08 -20.44 -15.57
C TRP A 199 9.27 -19.83 -14.18
N ALA A 200 8.21 -19.30 -13.56
CA ALA A 200 8.23 -18.69 -12.22
C ALA A 200 8.19 -19.76 -11.11
N ASN A 201 9.18 -20.65 -11.12
CA ASN A 201 9.37 -21.63 -10.04
C ASN A 201 9.86 -20.95 -8.75
N SER A 202 9.92 -21.71 -7.65
CA SER A 202 10.29 -21.20 -6.32
C SER A 202 11.64 -20.48 -6.27
N SER A 203 12.63 -20.89 -7.09
CA SER A 203 13.93 -20.19 -7.17
C SER A 203 13.79 -18.84 -7.85
N VAL A 204 13.03 -18.77 -8.94
CA VAL A 204 12.77 -17.51 -9.66
C VAL A 204 11.95 -16.57 -8.78
N LEU A 205 10.92 -17.06 -8.11
CA LEU A 205 10.12 -16.27 -7.17
C LEU A 205 10.96 -15.72 -6.01
N ALA A 206 11.96 -16.47 -5.53
CA ALA A 206 12.89 -15.98 -4.52
C ALA A 206 13.78 -14.83 -5.03
N GLU A 207 14.31 -14.93 -6.25
CA GLU A 207 15.07 -13.85 -6.88
C GLU A 207 14.21 -12.59 -7.13
N LEU A 208 12.96 -12.76 -7.56
CA LEU A 208 12.02 -11.64 -7.73
C LEU A 208 11.69 -10.96 -6.39
N ARG A 209 11.54 -11.73 -5.30
CA ARG A 209 11.36 -11.16 -3.95
C ARG A 209 12.58 -10.37 -3.52
N LEU A 210 13.78 -10.88 -3.81
CA LEU A 210 15.02 -10.15 -3.51
C LEU A 210 15.10 -8.84 -4.28
N ILE A 211 14.71 -8.81 -5.57
CA ILE A 211 14.64 -7.56 -6.36
C ILE A 211 13.68 -6.55 -5.71
N LEU A 212 12.49 -7.00 -5.27
CA LEU A 212 11.55 -6.13 -4.55
C LEU A 212 12.18 -5.58 -3.26
N ASP A 213 12.76 -6.44 -2.43
CA ASP A 213 13.34 -6.03 -1.15
C ASP A 213 14.47 -5.01 -1.35
N LEU A 214 15.40 -5.29 -2.27
CA LEU A 214 16.49 -4.36 -2.60
C LEU A 214 15.95 -3.03 -3.14
N SER A 215 14.87 -3.06 -3.93
CA SER A 215 14.26 -1.85 -4.50
C SER A 215 13.65 -0.94 -3.44
N TYR A 216 13.05 -1.51 -2.38
CA TYR A 216 12.39 -0.72 -1.34
C TYR A 216 13.32 -0.35 -0.18
N TYR A 217 14.32 -1.18 0.15
CA TYR A 217 15.20 -0.95 1.29
C TYR A 217 16.51 -0.23 0.93
N ASP A 218 17.20 -0.67 -0.12
CA ASP A 218 18.56 -0.21 -0.39
C ASP A 218 18.58 1.04 -1.30
N LEU A 219 17.61 1.17 -2.19
CA LEU A 219 17.54 2.30 -3.12
C LEU A 219 17.11 3.61 -2.44
N PHE A 220 16.41 3.57 -1.31
CA PHE A 220 15.90 4.77 -0.63
C PHE A 220 16.67 5.17 0.63
N ASP A 221 17.86 4.61 0.88
CA ASP A 221 18.63 4.89 2.11
C ASP A 221 19.41 6.24 2.10
N SER A 222 19.11 7.13 1.15
CA SER A 222 19.70 8.48 1.16
C SER A 222 19.06 9.34 2.25
N PRO A 223 19.85 10.00 3.11
CA PRO A 223 19.32 10.94 4.10
C PRO A 223 18.47 12.06 3.49
N GLU A 224 18.86 12.59 2.32
CA GLU A 224 18.11 13.65 1.65
C GLU A 224 16.80 13.13 1.05
N MET A 225 16.81 11.97 0.41
CA MET A 225 15.58 11.34 -0.10
C MET A 225 14.62 11.02 1.04
N ASN A 226 15.11 10.46 2.15
CA ASN A 226 14.30 10.16 3.32
C ASN A 226 13.73 11.43 3.96
N GLN A 227 14.51 12.51 4.00
CA GLN A 227 14.04 13.80 4.50
C GLN A 227 12.91 14.37 3.64
N ILE A 228 12.97 14.21 2.32
CA ILE A 228 11.93 14.68 1.39
C ILE A 228 10.70 13.76 1.45
N HIS A 229 10.90 12.44 1.38
CA HIS A 229 9.83 11.46 1.22
C HIS A 229 9.08 11.19 2.53
N VAL A 230 9.81 10.95 3.63
CA VAL A 230 9.24 10.49 4.91
C VAL A 230 9.32 11.59 5.98
N GLY A 231 10.22 12.56 5.84
CA GLY A 231 10.37 13.67 6.78
C GLY A 231 9.06 14.44 7.08
N PRO A 232 8.21 14.78 6.08
CA PRO A 232 6.95 15.48 6.33
C PRO A 232 5.99 14.71 7.26
N ILE A 233 5.80 13.40 7.05
CA ILE A 233 4.90 12.60 7.90
C ILE A 233 5.48 12.40 9.30
N ILE A 234 6.80 12.21 9.41
CA ILE A 234 7.47 12.09 10.71
C ILE A 234 7.34 13.40 11.49
N ARG A 235 7.54 14.56 10.83
CA ARG A 235 7.32 15.87 11.45
C ARG A 235 5.87 16.01 11.93
N ASP A 236 4.88 15.67 11.11
CA ASP A 236 3.48 15.68 11.52
C ASP A 236 3.25 14.75 12.72
N ILE A 237 3.83 13.55 12.76
CA ILE A 237 3.79 12.64 13.93
C ILE A 237 4.36 13.33 15.18
N MET A 238 5.57 13.86 15.09
CA MET A 238 6.28 14.48 16.22
C MET A 238 5.56 15.72 16.75
N GLU A 239 5.10 16.63 15.88
CA GLU A 239 4.38 17.84 16.28
C GLU A 239 3.08 17.51 17.02
N ASN A 240 2.37 16.46 16.60
CA ASN A 240 1.17 16.02 17.31
C ASN A 240 1.49 15.44 18.69
N ILE A 241 2.57 14.64 18.81
CA ILE A 241 3.03 14.11 20.11
C ILE A 241 3.39 15.28 21.05
N GLN A 242 4.15 16.27 20.56
CA GLN A 242 4.53 17.45 21.34
C GLN A 242 3.30 18.25 21.80
N ASN A 243 2.33 18.48 20.92
CA ASN A 243 1.10 19.20 21.28
C ASN A 243 0.33 18.50 22.41
N LEU A 244 0.30 17.16 22.43
CA LEU A 244 -0.33 16.39 23.50
C LEU A 244 0.44 16.49 24.83
N MET A 245 1.77 16.57 24.79
CA MET A 245 2.59 16.73 26.00
C MET A 245 2.43 18.12 26.64
N THR A 246 2.13 19.14 25.83
CA THR A 246 1.96 20.53 26.32
C THR A 246 0.57 20.84 26.90
N ASN A 247 -0.26 19.81 27.18
CA ASN A 247 -1.62 19.94 27.74
C ASN A 247 -2.56 20.87 26.95
N LYS A 248 -2.33 21.06 25.65
CA LYS A 248 -3.33 21.71 24.80
C LYS A 248 -4.54 20.78 24.68
N PRO A 249 -5.74 21.20 25.09
CA PRO A 249 -6.91 20.35 24.99
C PRO A 249 -7.19 20.06 23.52
N SER A 250 -7.04 18.81 23.12
CA SER A 250 -7.39 18.32 21.79
C SER A 250 -8.47 17.27 21.93
N ARG A 251 -9.58 17.45 21.22
CA ARG A 251 -10.60 16.40 21.06
C ARG A 251 -10.13 15.30 20.11
N ARG A 252 -9.05 15.51 19.35
CA ARG A 252 -8.50 14.51 18.43
C ARG A 252 -7.84 13.39 19.22
N GLN A 253 -8.34 12.18 19.00
CA GLN A 253 -7.85 10.93 19.61
C GLN A 253 -7.10 10.08 18.59
N ALA A 254 -7.42 10.19 17.28
CA ALA A 254 -6.74 9.45 16.24
C ALA A 254 -6.57 10.19 14.92
N LYS A 255 -5.45 9.91 14.24
CA LYS A 255 -5.21 10.24 12.83
C LYS A 255 -4.74 8.97 12.11
N ILE A 256 -5.51 8.56 11.10
CA ILE A 256 -5.30 7.32 10.36
C ILE A 256 -4.90 7.69 8.92
N TYR A 257 -3.87 7.03 8.43
CA TYR A 257 -3.24 7.28 7.14
C TYR A 257 -3.26 6.00 6.30
N SER A 258 -3.94 6.04 5.15
CA SER A 258 -3.92 4.98 4.14
C SER A 258 -2.98 5.36 2.99
N GLY A 259 -1.87 4.64 2.87
CA GLY A 259 -0.81 4.96 1.92
C GLY A 259 -0.49 3.85 0.95
N VAL A 260 0.34 4.19 -0.02
CA VAL A 260 1.13 3.21 -0.78
C VAL A 260 2.44 2.95 -0.03
N SER A 261 3.07 1.81 -0.30
CA SER A 261 4.45 1.52 0.10
C SER A 261 5.42 2.40 -0.67
#